data_AF-A0A183G345-F1
#
_entry.id   AF-A0A183G345-F1
#
_cell.length_a   1.000
_cell.length_b   1.000
_cell.length_c   1.000
_cell.angle_alpha   90.00
_cell.angle_beta   90.00
_cell.angle_gamma   90.00
#
_symmetry.space_group_name_H-M   'P 1'
#
loop_
_entity.id
_entity.type
_entity.pdbx_description
1 polymer ?
#
loop_
_entity_poly.entity_id
_entity_poly.type
_entity_poly.pdbx_seq_one_letter_code
_entity_poly.pdbx_strand_id
1 'polypeptide(L)'
;LFRYCWQSSPADYDCLPQSNCSTTSSKLVLTECTVHPNVICKGRRSFNRRVRCNWSSGISWAKAMFLSVTLGGFGADRFYLGLWKSAIGKLFSFGGLGIWTIIDVVLIATGYIRPADGSLYI
;
A
#
# COMPACT_ATOMS: atom_id res chain seq x y z
N LEU A 1 23.08 4.68 31.43
CA LEU A 1 21.87 3.81 31.34
C LEU A 1 22.04 2.88 30.15
N PHE A 2 22.19 1.57 30.36
CA PHE A 2 22.34 0.62 29.26
C PHE A 2 20.94 0.09 28.86
N ARG A 3 20.54 0.26 27.59
CA ARG A 3 19.29 -0.27 27.04
C ARG A 3 19.57 -1.55 26.23
N TYR A 4 18.62 -2.48 26.23
CA TYR A 4 18.67 -3.66 25.38
C TYR A 4 18.26 -3.32 23.94
N CYS A 5 18.80 -4.04 22.95
CA CYS A 5 18.56 -3.75 21.53
C CYS A 5 17.06 -3.81 21.13
N TRP A 6 16.27 -4.70 21.74
CA TRP A 6 14.83 -4.82 21.48
C TRP A 6 13.98 -3.67 22.05
N GLN A 7 14.56 -2.86 22.95
CA GLN A 7 13.91 -1.72 23.58
C GLN A 7 14.27 -0.39 22.89
N SER A 8 14.95 -0.46 21.74
CA SER A 8 15.33 0.70 20.93
C SER A 8 14.11 1.49 20.43
N SER A 9 14.31 2.78 20.20
CA SER A 9 13.28 3.68 19.69
C SER A 9 13.08 3.46 18.18
N PRO A 10 11.92 3.76 17.59
CA PRO A 10 11.64 3.47 16.17
C PRO A 10 12.56 4.17 15.14
N ALA A 11 13.38 5.13 15.56
CA ALA A 11 14.39 5.78 14.71
C ALA A 11 15.77 5.10 14.77
N ASP A 12 15.96 4.13 15.67
CA ASP A 12 17.24 3.50 15.96
C ASP A 12 17.41 2.12 15.27
N TYR A 13 16.38 1.64 14.57
CA TYR A 13 16.36 0.33 13.93
C TYR A 13 15.56 0.33 12.63
N ASP A 14 15.95 -0.54 11.71
CA ASP A 14 15.23 -0.81 10.46
C ASP A 14 14.58 -2.19 10.51
N CYS A 15 13.39 -2.35 9.92
CA CYS A 15 12.72 -3.64 9.81
C CYS A 15 12.74 -4.13 8.36
N LEU A 16 12.88 -5.43 8.16
CA LEU A 16 12.81 -6.04 6.83
C LEU A 16 11.44 -5.81 6.18
N PRO A 17 11.39 -5.44 4.90
CA PRO A 17 10.14 -5.23 4.18
C PRO A 17 9.39 -6.55 4.01
N GLN A 18 8.11 -6.56 4.33
CA GLN A 18 7.27 -7.75 4.19
C GLN A 18 6.51 -7.73 2.85
N SER A 19 6.81 -8.66 1.95
CA SER A 19 6.19 -8.78 0.62
C SER A 19 5.00 -9.74 0.56
N ASN A 20 4.40 -10.11 1.70
CA ASN A 20 3.28 -11.06 1.75
C ASN A 20 2.22 -10.60 2.77
N CYS A 21 1.89 -9.31 2.77
CA CYS A 21 0.88 -8.80 3.68
C CYS A 21 0.00 -7.68 3.11
N SER A 22 -1.27 -7.70 3.48
CA SER A 22 -2.23 -6.67 3.05
C SER A 22 -2.25 -5.51 4.04
N THR A 23 -2.10 -4.28 3.55
CA THR A 23 -2.25 -3.05 4.36
C THR A 23 -3.71 -2.74 4.72
N THR A 24 -4.66 -3.42 4.06
CA THR A 24 -6.09 -3.40 4.40
C THR A 24 -6.36 -4.16 5.71
N SER A 25 -5.51 -5.14 6.05
CA SER A 25 -5.65 -5.86 7.31
C SER A 25 -5.01 -5.06 8.44
N SER A 26 -5.77 -4.77 9.50
CA SER A 26 -5.27 -4.20 10.76
C SER A 26 -4.30 -5.14 11.50
N LYS A 27 -3.98 -6.29 10.92
CA LYS A 27 -3.14 -7.32 11.52
C LYS A 27 -1.69 -6.85 11.58
N LEU A 28 -1.14 -6.79 12.78
CA LEU A 28 0.29 -6.57 12.96
C LEU A 28 1.05 -7.81 12.49
N VAL A 29 2.10 -7.60 11.71
CA VAL A 29 2.94 -8.67 11.16
C VAL A 29 4.25 -8.75 11.92
N LEU A 30 4.70 -9.97 12.21
CA LEU A 30 5.98 -10.24 12.83
C LEU A 30 7.08 -10.11 11.78
N THR A 31 8.00 -9.19 11.99
CA THR A 31 9.17 -8.97 11.11
C THR A 31 10.43 -8.91 11.95
N GLU A 32 11.56 -9.24 11.33
CA GLU A 32 12.87 -9.10 11.94
C GLU A 32 13.38 -7.66 11.71
N CYS A 33 13.79 -7.02 12.80
CA CYS A 33 14.28 -5.65 12.82
C CYS A 33 15.72 -5.62 13.35
N THR A 34 16.56 -4.83 12.70
CA THR A 34 17.99 -4.70 12.96
C THR A 34 18.31 -3.29 13.46
N VAL A 35 19.00 -3.19 14.60
CA VAL A 35 19.45 -1.91 15.16
C VAL A 35 20.62 -1.34 14.33
N HIS A 36 20.63 -0.03 14.12
CA HIS A 36 21.74 0.65 13.46
C HIS A 36 23.09 0.42 14.16
N PRO A 37 24.20 0.37 13.41
CA PRO A 37 25.52 0.11 13.97
C PRO A 37 25.98 1.19 14.97
N ASN A 38 25.51 2.42 14.80
CA ASN A 38 25.87 3.58 15.63
C ASN A 38 25.20 3.59 17.02
N VAL A 39 24.20 2.73 17.24
CA VAL A 39 23.48 2.65 18.52
C VAL A 39 24.10 1.56 19.38
N ILE A 40 24.58 1.96 20.55
CA ILE A 40 25.19 1.04 21.53
C ILE A 40 24.06 0.38 22.34
N CYS A 41 23.85 -0.91 22.13
CA CYS A 41 22.84 -1.69 22.82
C CYS A 41 23.38 -3.05 23.27
N LYS A 42 22.77 -3.63 24.32
CA LYS A 42 23.15 -4.94 24.86
C LYS A 42 22.27 -6.06 24.27
N GLY A 43 22.91 -7.17 23.90
CA GLY A 43 22.23 -8.39 23.42
C GLY A 43 22.28 -8.57 21.91
N ARG A 44 21.31 -9.31 21.36
CA ARG A 44 21.21 -9.55 19.91
C ARG A 44 20.66 -8.29 19.20
N ARG A 45 21.35 -7.85 18.15
CA ARG A 45 20.99 -6.65 17.35
C ARG A 45 19.79 -6.86 16.43
N SER A 46 19.45 -8.12 16.15
CA SER A 46 18.28 -8.50 15.36
C SER A 46 17.19 -9.08 16.26
N PHE A 47 15.98 -8.52 16.19
CA PHE A 47 14.87 -8.89 17.05
C PHE A 47 13.55 -8.89 16.29
N ASN A 48 12.64 -9.77 16.70
CA ASN A 48 11.32 -9.87 16.07
C ASN A 48 10.35 -8.88 16.71
N ARG A 49 9.70 -8.06 15.88
CA ARG A 49 8.70 -7.09 16.33
C ARG A 49 7.44 -7.16 15.48
N ARG A 50 6.31 -6.95 16.13
CA ARG A 50 5.01 -6.79 15.47
C ARG A 50 4.88 -5.35 14.98
N VAL A 51 4.91 -5.15 13.67
CA VAL A 51 4.80 -3.84 13.02
C VAL A 51 3.58 -3.81 12.09
N ARG A 52 3.17 -2.60 11.69
CA ARG A 52 2.14 -2.45 10.66
C ARG A 52 2.74 -2.76 9.30
N CYS A 53 1.94 -3.36 8.43
CA CYS A 53 2.37 -3.60 7.06
C CYS A 53 2.41 -2.31 6.26
N ASN A 54 3.59 -2.01 5.74
CA ASN A 54 3.85 -0.92 4.82
C ASN A 54 4.47 -1.50 3.55
N TRP A 55 3.66 -2.23 2.77
CA TRP A 55 4.10 -2.84 1.52
C TRP A 55 3.37 -2.21 0.34
N SER A 56 4.16 -1.84 -0.67
CA SER A 56 3.72 -1.29 -1.96
C SER A 56 4.02 -2.28 -3.09
N SER A 57 3.04 -2.52 -3.98
CA SER A 57 3.20 -3.39 -5.16
C SER A 57 3.79 -2.66 -6.38
N GLY A 58 4.30 -1.44 -6.20
CA GLY A 58 4.87 -0.62 -7.29
C GLY A 58 3.82 0.10 -8.15
N ILE A 59 2.54 0.03 -7.76
CA ILE A 59 1.44 0.75 -8.43
C ILE A 59 1.51 2.22 -8.06
N SER A 60 1.72 3.08 -9.06
CA SER A 60 1.86 4.53 -8.85
C SER A 60 0.50 5.23 -8.80
N TRP A 61 0.27 6.07 -7.78
CA TRP A 61 -0.96 6.85 -7.67
C TRP A 61 -1.16 7.79 -8.86
N ALA A 62 -0.09 8.45 -9.30
CA ALA A 62 -0.14 9.37 -10.44
C ALA A 62 -0.54 8.69 -11.75
N LYS A 63 -0.11 7.44 -11.98
CA LYS A 63 -0.49 6.66 -13.16
C LYS A 63 -1.96 6.27 -13.11
N ALA A 64 -2.45 5.85 -11.94
CA ALA A 64 -3.87 5.54 -11.75
C ALA A 64 -4.76 6.78 -11.98
N MET A 65 -4.35 7.94 -11.46
CA MET A 65 -5.01 9.22 -11.71
C MET A 65 -5.05 9.59 -13.20
N PHE A 66 -3.91 9.50 -13.88
CA PHE A 66 -3.83 9.80 -15.31
C PHE A 66 -4.74 8.87 -16.12
N LEU A 67 -4.68 7.56 -15.86
CA LEU A 67 -5.56 6.58 -16.51
C LEU A 67 -7.05 6.83 -16.25
N SER A 68 -7.41 7.26 -15.04
CA SER A 68 -8.80 7.59 -14.71
C SER A 68 -9.30 8.81 -15.49
N VAL A 69 -8.45 9.83 -15.67
CA VAL A 69 -8.81 11.03 -16.43
C VAL A 69 -8.90 10.76 -17.93
N THR A 70 -7.94 10.03 -18.51
CA THR A 70 -7.86 9.86 -19.98
C THR A 70 -8.64 8.64 -20.49
N LEU A 71 -8.81 7.59 -19.67
CA LEU A 71 -9.46 6.33 -20.05
C LEU A 71 -10.53 5.87 -19.04
N GLY A 72 -10.98 6.72 -18.12
CA GLY A 72 -11.95 6.34 -17.08
C GLY A 72 -13.30 5.88 -17.62
N GLY A 73 -13.72 6.34 -18.80
CA GLY A 73 -14.95 5.89 -19.45
C GLY A 73 -14.91 4.42 -19.86
N PHE A 74 -13.72 3.88 -20.14
CA PHE A 74 -13.49 2.47 -20.44
C PHE A 74 -13.11 1.63 -19.21
N GLY A 75 -12.98 2.27 -18.03
CA GLY A 75 -12.62 1.60 -16.77
C GLY A 75 -11.17 1.10 -16.72
N ALA A 76 -10.26 1.69 -17.51
CA ALA A 76 -8.86 1.27 -17.59
C ALA A 76 -8.12 1.44 -16.25
N ASP A 77 -8.53 2.40 -15.42
CA ASP A 77 -8.04 2.58 -14.05
C ASP A 77 -8.32 1.33 -13.17
N ARG A 78 -9.52 0.74 -13.26
CA ARG A 78 -9.88 -0.46 -12.48
C ARG A 78 -9.20 -1.73 -12.98
N PHE A 79 -8.94 -1.82 -14.29
CA PHE A 79 -8.09 -2.89 -14.83
C PHE A 79 -6.66 -2.79 -14.31
N TYR A 80 -6.10 -1.57 -14.24
CA TYR A 80 -4.76 -1.33 -13.71
C TYR A 80 -4.63 -1.66 -12.22
N LEU A 81 -5.69 -1.45 -11.43
CA LEU A 81 -5.76 -1.78 -10.00
C LEU A 81 -6.03 -3.28 -9.72
N GLY A 82 -6.28 -4.10 -10.75
CA GLY A 82 -6.63 -5.52 -10.62
C GLY A 82 -8.11 -5.81 -10.33
N LEU A 83 -8.98 -4.80 -10.32
CA LEU A 83 -10.42 -4.92 -10.09
C LEU A 83 -11.22 -5.19 -11.38
N TRP A 84 -10.82 -6.23 -12.12
CA TRP A 84 -11.38 -6.56 -13.45
C TRP A 84 -12.90 -6.81 -13.46
N LYS A 85 -13.45 -7.46 -12.42
CA LYS A 85 -14.90 -7.73 -12.31
C LYS A 85 -15.74 -6.45 -12.33
N SER A 86 -15.25 -5.42 -11.66
CA SER A 86 -15.94 -4.15 -11.58
C SER A 86 -15.73 -3.28 -12.83
N ALA A 87 -14.60 -3.45 -13.50
CA ALA A 87 -14.31 -2.80 -14.77
C ALA A 87 -15.24 -3.30 -15.90
N ILE A 88 -15.50 -4.60 -15.96
CA ILE A 88 -16.44 -5.21 -16.93
C ILE A 88 -17.87 -4.67 -16.76
N GLY A 89 -18.32 -4.47 -15.51
CA GLY A 89 -19.64 -3.90 -15.24
C GLY A 89 -19.81 -2.48 -15.82
N LYS A 90 -18.78 -1.65 -15.77
CA LYS A 90 -18.79 -0.30 -16.36
C LYS A 90 -18.81 -0.34 -17.89
N LEU A 91 -18.02 -1.24 -18.49
CA LEU A 91 -17.97 -1.44 -19.94
C LEU A 91 -19.33 -1.86 -20.49
N PHE A 92 -20.02 -2.79 -19.82
CA PHE A 92 -21.33 -3.26 -20.26
C PHE A 92 -22.44 -2.20 -20.10
N SER A 93 -22.26 -1.27 -19.15
CA SER A 93 -23.15 -0.11 -18.97
C SER A 93 -22.80 1.06 -19.91
N PHE A 94 -22.03 0.82 -20.99
CA PHE A 94 -21.56 1.83 -21.95
C PHE A 94 -20.79 3.00 -21.30
N GLY A 95 -20.15 2.76 -20.14
CA GLY A 95 -19.27 3.73 -19.50
C GLY A 95 -19.89 5.13 -19.32
N GLY A 96 -21.21 5.18 -19.05
CA GLY A 96 -22.08 6.36 -19.10
C GLY A 96 -21.39 7.72 -19.31
N LEU A 97 -21.23 8.15 -20.57
CA LEU A 97 -21.08 9.53 -21.08
C LEU A 97 -20.42 10.55 -20.10
N GLY A 98 -19.33 10.19 -19.43
CA GLY A 98 -18.57 11.08 -18.53
C GLY A 98 -19.06 11.20 -17.07
N ILE A 99 -20.20 10.62 -16.66
CA ILE A 99 -20.58 10.59 -15.23
C ILE A 99 -19.66 9.65 -14.45
N TRP A 100 -19.36 8.49 -15.02
CA TRP A 100 -18.52 7.49 -14.38
C TRP A 100 -17.07 7.96 -14.19
N THR A 101 -16.53 8.71 -15.14
CA THR A 101 -15.17 9.29 -15.01
C THR A 101 -15.09 10.23 -13.82
N ILE A 102 -16.09 11.09 -13.61
CA ILE A 102 -16.15 12.01 -12.47
C ILE A 102 -16.20 11.24 -11.15
N ILE A 103 -17.05 10.21 -11.08
CA ILE A 103 -17.17 9.36 -9.89
C ILE A 103 -15.84 8.69 -9.57
N ASP A 104 -15.18 8.05 -10.54
CA ASP A 104 -13.91 7.36 -10.28
C ASP A 104 -12.77 8.31 -9.93
N VAL A 105 -12.69 9.49 -10.54
CA VAL A 105 -11.70 10.51 -10.15
C VAL A 105 -11.90 10.89 -8.68
N VAL A 106 -13.14 11.10 -8.22
CA VAL A 106 -13.42 11.41 -6.81
C VAL A 106 -13.05 10.23 -5.90
N LEU A 107 -13.38 8.98 -6.28
CA LEU A 107 -13.05 7.81 -5.46
C LEU A 107 -11.53 7.53 -5.37
N ILE A 108 -10.77 7.82 -6.44
CA ILE A 108 -9.30 7.69 -6.45
C ILE A 108 -8.66 8.86 -5.71
N ALA A 109 -9.16 10.08 -5.88
CA ALA A 109 -8.69 11.27 -5.19
C ALA A 109 -8.89 11.18 -3.67
N THR A 110 -10.03 10.65 -3.23
CA THR A 110 -10.31 10.40 -1.81
C THR A 110 -9.56 9.19 -1.24
N GLY A 111 -8.85 8.42 -2.08
CA GLY A 111 -8.13 7.21 -1.66
C GLY A 111 -9.04 6.10 -1.16
N TYR A 112 -10.34 6.16 -1.48
CA TYR A 112 -11.32 5.14 -1.11
C TYR A 112 -11.04 3.82 -1.85
N ILE A 113 -10.64 3.92 -3.11
CA ILE A 113 -10.20 2.76 -3.89
C ILE A 113 -8.71 2.55 -3.64
N ARG A 114 -8.36 1.31 -3.30
CA ARG A 114 -6.99 0.82 -3.12
C ARG A 114 -6.72 -0.34 -4.09
N PRO A 115 -5.46 -0.64 -4.43
CA PRO A 115 -5.13 -1.79 -5.27
C PRO A 115 -5.69 -3.09 -4.68
N ALA A 116 -6.05 -4.04 -5.55
CA ALA A 116 -6.71 -5.29 -5.16
C ALA A 116 -5.86 -6.13 -4.18
N ASP A 117 -4.54 -6.03 -4.26
CA ASP A 117 -3.60 -6.68 -3.34
C ASP A 117 -3.58 -6.04 -1.92
N GLY A 118 -4.27 -4.91 -1.75
CA GLY A 118 -4.26 -4.13 -0.52
C GLY A 118 -2.89 -3.55 -0.19
N SER A 119 -2.05 -3.32 -1.19
CA SER A 119 -0.78 -2.61 -1.05
C SER A 119 -1.00 -1.09 -0.97
N LEU A 120 0.04 -0.35 -0.58
CA LEU A 120 0.04 1.11 -0.67
C LEU A 120 0.48 1.56 -2.06
N TYR A 121 -0.06 2.70 -2.49
CA TYR A 121 0.42 3.39 -3.68
C TYR A 121 1.87 3.85 -3.48
N ILE A 122 2.63 3.86 -4.58
CA ILE A 122 3.95 4.49 -4.66
C ILE A 122 3.85 5.93 -5.17
#